data_AF-A0A1M7I3R2-F1
#
_entry.id   AF-A0A1M7I3R2-F1
#
_cell.length_a   1.000
_cell.length_b   1.000
_cell.length_c   1.000
_cell.angle_alpha   90.00
_cell.angle_beta   90.00
_cell.angle_gamma   90.00
#
_symmetry.space_group_name_H-M   'P 1'
#
loop_
_entity.id
_entity.type
_entity.pdbx_description
1 polymer ?
#
loop_
_entity_poly.entity_id
_entity_poly.type
_entity_poly.pdbx_seq_one_letter_code
_entity_poly.pdbx_strand_id
1 'polypeptide(L)'
;MVKSIVPIGSKTYHKEMIPVYFQRLKDLREDNDMNQTQIAELLHTSQTVYSRYERGYRTIPVEHLLILADFYGVSVDYILGRTNIKEINKNKRK
;
A
#
# COMPACT_ATOMS: atom_id res chain seq x y z
N MET A 1 -6.12 6.45 -42.18
CA MET A 1 -6.03 5.45 -41.10
C MET A 1 -5.91 6.21 -39.78
N VAL A 2 -7.00 6.26 -39.02
CA VAL A 2 -7.06 6.98 -37.73
C VAL A 2 -6.11 6.31 -36.74
N LYS A 3 -5.07 7.04 -36.31
CA LYS A 3 -4.20 6.65 -35.20
C LYS A 3 -5.06 6.61 -33.94
N SER A 4 -5.27 5.42 -33.39
CA SER A 4 -5.98 5.21 -32.13
C SER A 4 -5.36 6.04 -31.00
N ILE A 5 -6.17 6.86 -30.34
CA ILE A 5 -5.84 7.59 -29.13
C ILE A 5 -5.54 6.57 -28.03
N VAL A 6 -4.29 6.50 -27.58
CA VAL A 6 -3.86 5.65 -26.47
C VAL A 6 -4.23 6.38 -25.17
N PRO A 7 -4.89 5.75 -24.18
CA PRO A 7 -5.31 6.44 -22.96
C PRO A 7 -4.11 7.01 -22.20
N ILE A 8 -4.20 8.29 -21.87
CA ILE A 8 -3.23 9.03 -21.06
C ILE A 8 -3.34 8.51 -19.62
N GLY A 9 -2.53 7.51 -19.32
CA GLY A 9 -2.40 6.87 -18.01
C GLY A 9 -0.94 6.55 -17.69
N SER A 10 -0.10 7.59 -17.71
CA SER A 10 1.17 7.66 -16.96
C SER A 10 2.18 6.52 -17.14
N LYS A 11 2.67 6.32 -18.37
CA LYS A 11 3.98 5.69 -18.61
C LYS A 11 5.09 6.72 -18.32
N THR A 12 5.53 6.79 -17.07
CA THR A 12 6.91 7.22 -16.75
C THR A 12 7.41 6.38 -15.59
N TYR A 13 7.62 5.08 -15.87
CA TYR A 13 8.54 4.28 -15.08
C TYR A 13 9.93 4.58 -15.64
N HIS A 14 10.79 5.22 -14.85
CA HIS A 14 12.22 5.19 -15.15
C HIS A 14 12.61 3.72 -15.27
N LYS A 15 13.31 3.37 -16.34
CA LYS A 15 13.67 2.02 -16.81
C LYS A 15 14.40 1.13 -15.77
N GLU A 16 14.63 1.65 -14.57
CA GLU A 16 15.42 1.05 -13.48
C GLU A 16 14.67 0.95 -12.15
N MET A 17 13.43 1.46 -12.03
CA MET A 17 12.68 1.40 -10.77
C MET A 17 11.99 0.03 -10.63
N ILE A 18 12.52 -0.84 -9.77
CA ILE A 18 11.87 -2.10 -9.40
C ILE A 18 10.53 -1.76 -8.71
N PRO A 19 9.39 -2.26 -9.23
CA PRO A 19 8.10 -2.04 -8.58
C PRO A 19 8.15 -2.64 -7.16
N VAL A 20 7.98 -1.79 -6.14
CA VAL A 20 7.84 -2.26 -4.77
C VAL A 20 6.42 -2.75 -4.59
N TYR A 21 6.26 -4.07 -4.58
CA TYR A 21 4.96 -4.71 -4.43
C TYR A 21 4.64 -4.92 -2.95
N PHE A 22 3.57 -4.30 -2.48
CA PHE A 22 3.16 -4.35 -1.07
C PHE A 22 2.12 -5.45 -0.84
N GLN A 23 2.49 -6.72 -1.07
CA GLN A 23 1.58 -7.87 -0.93
C GLN A 23 0.84 -7.89 0.42
N ARG A 24 1.53 -7.51 1.50
CA ARG A 24 0.95 -7.51 2.85
C ARG A 24 -0.14 -6.47 3.09
N LEU A 25 -0.21 -5.41 2.28
CA LEU A 25 -1.37 -4.50 2.33
C LEU A 25 -2.65 -5.24 1.91
N LYS A 26 -2.54 -6.04 0.85
CA LYS A 26 -3.64 -6.87 0.36
C LYS A 26 -3.97 -7.97 1.37
N ASP A 27 -2.97 -8.68 1.87
CA ASP A 27 -3.16 -9.78 2.82
C ASP A 27 -3.84 -9.30 4.11
N LEU A 28 -3.32 -8.23 4.72
CA LEU A 28 -3.92 -7.66 5.94
C LEU A 28 -5.35 -7.20 5.72
N ARG A 29 -5.65 -6.61 4.55
CA ARG A 29 -7.01 -6.19 4.21
C ARG A 29 -7.94 -7.40 4.09
N GLU A 30 -7.52 -8.45 3.40
CA GLU A 30 -8.32 -9.65 3.18
C GLU A 30 -8.50 -10.47 4.47
N ASP A 31 -7.47 -10.57 5.31
CA ASP A 31 -7.52 -11.19 6.65
C ASP A 31 -8.51 -10.49 7.60
N ASN A 32 -8.87 -9.23 7.32
CA ASN A 32 -9.83 -8.44 8.11
C ASN A 32 -11.19 -8.29 7.41
N ASP A 33 -11.46 -9.05 6.34
CA ASP A 33 -12.71 -9.02 5.56
C ASP A 33 -13.07 -7.62 5.01
N MET A 34 -12.05 -6.80 4.72
CA MET A 34 -12.25 -5.43 4.24
C MET A 34 -12.14 -5.31 2.72
N ASN A 35 -12.92 -4.41 2.14
CA ASN A 35 -12.78 -4.01 0.75
C ASN A 35 -11.81 -2.81 0.59
N GLN A 36 -11.34 -2.57 -0.63
CA GLN A 36 -10.37 -1.50 -0.91
C GLN A 36 -10.94 -0.09 -0.64
N THR A 37 -12.26 0.10 -0.71
CA THR A 37 -12.91 1.38 -0.42
C THR A 37 -12.85 1.70 1.08
N GLN A 38 -13.11 0.72 1.95
CA GLN A 38 -13.06 0.92 3.40
C GLN A 38 -11.65 1.32 3.88
N ILE A 39 -10.59 0.73 3.31
CA ILE A 39 -9.22 1.15 3.62
C ILE A 39 -8.91 2.52 3.03
N ALA A 40 -9.42 2.82 1.84
CA ALA A 40 -9.24 4.15 1.25
C ALA A 40 -9.91 5.24 2.09
N GLU A 41 -11.09 4.98 2.65
CA GLU A 41 -11.78 5.87 3.59
C GLU A 41 -10.98 6.10 4.86
N LEU A 42 -10.44 5.03 5.47
CA LEU A 42 -9.54 5.10 6.63
C LEU A 42 -8.31 5.99 6.37
N LEU A 43 -7.78 5.93 5.14
CA LEU A 43 -6.59 6.68 4.73
C LEU A 43 -6.91 8.03 4.09
N HIS A 44 -8.18 8.46 4.06
CA HIS A 44 -8.63 9.68 3.39
C HIS A 44 -8.10 9.80 1.94
N THR A 45 -8.17 8.70 1.20
CA THR A 45 -7.75 8.61 -0.20
C THR A 45 -8.82 7.97 -1.08
N SER A 46 -8.56 7.83 -2.38
CA SER A 46 -9.49 7.14 -3.28
C SER A 46 -9.21 5.64 -3.33
N GLN A 47 -10.24 4.82 -3.53
CA GLN A 47 -10.12 3.37 -3.75
C GLN A 47 -9.11 3.04 -4.85
N THR A 48 -9.10 3.82 -5.95
CA THR A 48 -8.16 3.62 -7.06
C THR A 48 -6.71 3.86 -6.65
N VAL A 49 -6.47 4.87 -5.81
CA VAL A 49 -5.13 5.16 -5.28
C VAL A 49 -4.68 4.04 -4.34
N TYR A 50 -5.56 3.59 -3.44
CA TYR A 50 -5.25 2.46 -2.55
C TYR A 50 -4.96 1.16 -3.34
N SER A 51 -5.76 0.84 -4.36
CA SER A 51 -5.51 -0.27 -5.29
C SER A 51 -4.14 -0.18 -5.99
N ARG A 52 -3.66 1.04 -6.29
CA ARG A 52 -2.32 1.24 -6.87
C ARG A 52 -1.20 1.02 -5.85
N TYR A 53 -1.44 1.26 -4.56
CA TYR A 53 -0.51 0.88 -3.48
C TYR A 53 -0.36 -0.64 -3.40
N GLU A 54 -1.46 -1.38 -3.26
CA GLU A 54 -1.41 -2.86 -3.16
C GLU A 54 -0.69 -3.50 -4.36
N ARG A 55 -0.83 -2.90 -5.54
CA ARG A 55 -0.24 -3.40 -6.78
C ARG A 55 1.15 -2.87 -7.10
N GLY A 56 1.73 -2.01 -6.26
CA GLY A 56 3.05 -1.42 -6.48
C GLY A 56 3.14 -0.43 -7.65
N TYR A 57 2.00 0.03 -8.19
CA TYR A 57 1.97 1.08 -9.22
C TYR A 57 2.20 2.48 -8.65
N ARG A 58 2.06 2.63 -7.32
CA ARG A 58 2.34 3.86 -6.58
C ARG A 58 2.96 3.51 -5.24
N THR A 59 3.95 4.29 -4.81
CA THR A 59 4.50 4.20 -3.46
C THR A 59 3.46 4.68 -2.45
N ILE A 60 3.34 3.96 -1.33
CA ILE A 60 2.48 4.37 -0.22
C ILE A 60 3.18 5.47 0.60
N PRO A 61 2.49 6.57 0.96
CA PRO A 61 3.02 7.58 1.89
C PRO A 61 3.35 6.99 3.26
N VAL A 62 4.34 7.55 3.96
CA VAL A 62 4.76 7.07 5.28
C VAL A 62 3.63 7.22 6.30
N GLU A 63 2.85 8.29 6.21
CA GLU A 63 1.70 8.55 7.09
C GLU A 63 0.66 7.44 6.96
N HIS A 64 0.40 6.96 5.74
CA HIS A 64 -0.53 5.86 5.51
C HIS A 64 0.01 4.55 6.07
N LEU A 65 1.31 4.29 5.95
CA LEU A 65 1.93 3.10 6.57
C LEU A 65 1.78 3.10 8.09
N LEU A 66 1.94 4.25 8.74
CA LEU A 66 1.76 4.38 10.18
C LEU A 66 0.30 4.13 10.59
N ILE A 67 -0.67 4.72 9.89
CA ILE A 67 -2.10 4.49 10.15
C ILE A 67 -2.44 3.01 10.01
N LEU A 68 -1.98 2.34 8.96
CA LEU A 68 -2.25 0.92 8.75
C LEU A 68 -1.55 0.04 9.79
N ALA A 69 -0.33 0.38 10.18
CA ALA A 69 0.40 -0.33 11.24
C ALA A 69 -0.38 -0.29 12.56
N ASP A 70 -0.89 0.89 12.94
CA ASP A 70 -1.70 1.06 14.15
C ASP A 70 -3.06 0.36 14.02
N PHE A 71 -3.73 0.51 12.87
CA PHE A 71 -5.04 -0.09 12.60
C PHE A 71 -5.01 -1.63 12.68
N TYR A 72 -4.01 -2.26 12.04
CA TYR A 72 -3.86 -3.71 12.05
C TYR A 72 -3.10 -4.24 13.28
N GLY A 73 -2.55 -3.36 14.11
CA GLY A 73 -1.74 -3.75 15.27
C GLY A 73 -0.43 -4.45 14.90
N VAL A 74 0.19 -4.08 13.78
CA VAL A 74 1.43 -4.68 13.25
C VAL A 74 2.54 -3.65 13.06
N SER A 75 3.80 -4.09 12.94
CA SER A 75 4.91 -3.18 12.63
C SER A 75 4.91 -2.74 11.16
N VAL A 76 5.49 -1.56 10.89
CA VAL A 76 5.73 -1.12 9.51
C VAL A 76 6.70 -2.07 8.80
N ASP A 77 7.69 -2.64 9.50
CA ASP A 77 8.58 -3.66 8.93
C ASP A 77 7.82 -4.92 8.52
N TYR A 78 6.74 -5.27 9.24
CA TYR A 78 5.81 -6.28 8.78
C TYR A 78 5.11 -5.81 7.51
N ILE A 79 4.47 -4.64 7.45
CA ILE A 79 3.78 -4.20 6.22
C ILE A 79 4.73 -4.17 4.99
N LEU A 80 5.98 -3.76 5.19
CA LEU A 80 7.01 -3.67 4.14
C LEU A 80 7.69 -5.00 3.79
N GLY A 81 7.34 -6.11 4.45
CA GLY A 81 7.91 -7.43 4.17
C GLY A 81 9.37 -7.61 4.63
N ARG A 82 9.86 -6.76 5.53
CA ARG A 82 11.25 -6.82 6.06
C ARG A 82 11.42 -7.85 7.17
N THR A 83 10.32 -8.31 7.78
CA THR A 83 10.29 -9.33 8.83
C THR A 83 9.01 -10.14 8.74
N ASN A 84 8.97 -11.39 9.20
CA ASN A 84 7.71 -12.13 9.37
C ASN A 84 7.05 -11.91 10.74
N ILE A 85 7.69 -11.14 11.62
CA ILE A 85 7.18 -10.82 12.96
C ILE A 85 6.18 -9.68 12.84
N LYS A 86 4.91 -9.95 13.16
CA LYS A 86 3.83 -8.94 13.14
C LYS A 86 4.04 -7.87 14.20
N GLU A 87 4.59 -8.23 15.35
CA GLU A 87 4.60 -7.39 16.54
C GLU A 87 5.33 -6.06 16.35
N ILE A 88 4.72 -5.00 16.88
CA ILE A 88 5.36 -3.72 17.07
C ILE A 88 6.37 -3.91 18.20
N ASN A 89 7.66 -3.66 17.94
CA ASN A 89 8.64 -3.46 19.00
C ASN A 89 8.27 -2.18 19.76
N LYS A 90 7.34 -2.31 20.71
CA LYS A 90 7.05 -1.29 21.70
C LYS A 90 8.25 -1.28 22.63
N ASN A 91 9.35 -0.63 22.20
CA ASN A 91 10.28 -0.07 23.16
C ASN A 91 9.41 0.82 24.04
N LYS A 92 9.09 0.33 25.24
CA LYS A 92 8.37 1.09 26.26
C LYS A 92 9.16 2.39 26.35
N ARG A 93 8.58 3.49 25.86
CA ARG A 93 9.16 4.81 26.09
C ARG A 93 9.33 4.89 27.62
N LYS A 94 10.58 4.91 28.03
CA LYS A 94 10.99 4.96 29.43
C LYS A 94 10.55 6.30 30.01
#